data_AF-A0A955LZZ4-F1
#
_entry.id   AF-A0A955LZZ4-F1
#
_cell.length_a   1.000
_cell.length_b   1.000
_cell.length_c   1.000
_cell.angle_alpha   90.00
_cell.angle_beta   90.00
_cell.angle_gamma   90.00
#
_symmetry.space_group_name_H-M   'P 1'
#
loop_
_entity.id
_entity.type
_entity.pdbx_description
1 polymer ?
#
loop_
_entity_poly.entity_id
_entity_poly.type
_entity_poly.pdbx_seq_one_letter_code
_entity_poly.pdbx_strand_id
1 'polypeptide(L)'
;MRKNSVLALILGCLLLCGQGCSTIRTKEDVLARAQKIKAQIQLEEIEPIEVPAKVLPEYEKLTYKAKYLGITVGTMVAEIKGITTIQGRQAYHFELSATTTPFFSKIFHVDDRFVSYMDIEKRHVLRQEIYRKEGNYKKESIVDFDQENHKAYYQHLLNGTSEVIDIPENVQDVVTTNYYFRMVNFQLGDTLEYKVYVDEKVYDLLVLISDQKKLRVPGLGRQDTFVIQPFAELGGEDIKKGRGSAYFSIEESRLPFKAEVDTPLFGNASVMLYEKEEELYNY
;
A
#
# COMPACT_ATOMS: atom_id res chain seq x y z
N MET A 1 -0.27 -5.71 -25.07
CA MET A 1 -0.71 -4.58 -24.24
C MET A 1 -1.55 -5.14 -23.08
N ARG A 2 -0.99 -5.27 -21.88
CA ARG A 2 -1.76 -5.70 -20.68
C ARG A 2 -2.79 -4.60 -20.38
N LYS A 3 -4.08 -4.93 -20.49
CA LYS A 3 -5.18 -4.03 -20.11
C LYS A 3 -5.23 -4.02 -18.58
N ASN A 4 -4.47 -3.13 -17.95
CA ASN A 4 -4.54 -2.95 -16.50
C ASN A 4 -5.88 -2.30 -16.17
N SER A 5 -6.70 -3.00 -15.39
CA SER A 5 -7.99 -2.50 -14.95
C SER A 5 -7.83 -1.32 -14.00
N VAL A 6 -8.81 -0.42 -13.93
CA VAL A 6 -8.77 0.73 -13.02
C VAL A 6 -8.70 0.30 -11.54
N LEU A 7 -9.25 -0.87 -11.18
CA LEU A 7 -9.10 -1.42 -9.82
C LEU A 7 -7.70 -2.00 -9.58
N ALA A 8 -7.09 -2.69 -10.55
CA ALA A 8 -5.69 -3.13 -10.44
C ALA A 8 -4.70 -1.97 -10.52
N LEU A 9 -5.09 -0.88 -11.18
CA LEU A 9 -4.46 0.42 -11.00
C LEU A 9 -4.63 0.82 -9.54
N ILE A 10 -5.81 0.93 -8.91
CA ILE A 10 -5.89 1.32 -7.47
C ILE A 10 -5.07 0.41 -6.51
N LEU A 11 -5.10 -0.92 -6.68
CA LEU A 11 -4.37 -1.88 -5.83
C LEU A 11 -2.86 -1.92 -6.09
N GLY A 12 -2.42 -1.77 -7.34
CA GLY A 12 -1.00 -1.71 -7.71
C GLY A 12 -0.41 -0.29 -7.72
N CYS A 13 -1.22 0.74 -7.93
CA CYS A 13 -0.82 2.15 -8.06
C CYS A 13 -0.57 2.81 -6.72
N LEU A 14 -1.10 2.30 -5.61
CA LEU A 14 -0.68 2.80 -4.31
C LEU A 14 0.83 2.64 -4.08
N LEU A 15 1.49 1.74 -4.81
CA LEU A 15 2.93 1.49 -4.73
C LEU A 15 3.68 1.75 -6.04
N LEU A 16 2.99 1.93 -7.16
CA LEU A 16 3.58 2.19 -8.48
C LEU A 16 3.23 3.59 -9.03
N CYS A 17 2.70 4.46 -8.19
CA CYS A 17 2.48 5.85 -8.57
C CYS A 17 3.71 6.69 -8.36
N GLY A 18 4.16 7.32 -9.44
CA GLY A 18 5.06 8.43 -9.40
C GLY A 18 4.32 9.77 -9.36
N GLN A 19 4.71 10.60 -8.40
CA GLN A 19 4.79 12.07 -8.53
C GLN A 19 3.56 12.82 -8.05
N GLY A 20 3.45 13.07 -6.75
CA GLY A 20 2.38 13.90 -6.18
C GLY A 20 2.41 15.40 -6.52
N CYS A 21 3.37 15.89 -7.33
CA CYS A 21 3.45 17.30 -7.73
C CYS A 21 4.10 17.44 -9.12
N SER A 22 3.73 18.44 -9.93
CA SER A 22 4.32 18.69 -11.26
C SER A 22 5.83 18.98 -11.25
N THR A 23 6.40 19.19 -10.06
CA THR A 23 7.80 19.50 -9.81
C THR A 23 8.61 18.34 -9.24
N ILE A 24 8.00 17.24 -8.78
CA ILE A 24 8.73 16.11 -8.20
C ILE A 24 8.93 15.08 -9.30
N ARG A 25 10.10 15.08 -9.96
CA ARG A 25 10.40 14.23 -11.11
C ARG A 25 11.37 13.10 -10.81
N THR A 26 12.26 13.29 -9.85
CA THR A 26 13.29 12.32 -9.47
C THR A 26 13.31 12.09 -7.96
N LYS A 27 14.11 11.12 -7.51
CA LYS A 27 14.42 10.91 -6.09
C LYS A 27 14.96 12.19 -5.44
N GLU A 28 15.84 12.91 -6.11
CA GLU A 28 16.41 14.18 -5.61
C GLU A 28 15.34 15.24 -5.40
N ASP A 29 14.34 15.33 -6.29
CA ASP A 29 13.25 16.28 -6.10
C ASP A 29 12.39 15.95 -4.87
N VAL A 30 12.20 14.66 -4.57
CA VAL A 30 11.52 14.21 -3.34
C VAL A 30 12.32 14.66 -2.12
N LEU A 31 13.63 14.43 -2.11
CA LEU A 31 14.51 14.80 -1.00
C LEU A 31 14.60 16.32 -0.82
N ALA A 32 14.68 17.08 -1.91
CA ALA A 32 14.68 18.54 -1.86
C ALA A 32 13.35 19.09 -1.30
N ARG A 33 12.22 18.48 -1.68
CA ARG A 33 10.91 18.82 -1.11
C ARG A 33 10.84 18.50 0.38
N ALA A 34 11.34 17.34 0.80
CA ALA A 34 11.42 16.94 2.20
C ALA A 34 12.17 17.99 3.04
N GLN A 35 13.36 18.40 2.56
CA GLN A 35 14.16 19.45 3.22
C GLN A 35 13.41 20.78 3.32
N LYS A 36 12.72 21.19 2.25
CA LYS A 36 11.92 22.42 2.25
C LYS A 36 10.78 22.38 3.29
N ILE A 37 10.09 21.24 3.41
CA ILE A 37 9.03 21.05 4.42
C ILE A 37 9.63 21.16 5.82
N LYS A 38 10.75 20.46 6.10
CA LYS A 38 11.42 20.53 7.40
C LYS A 38 11.87 21.95 7.76
N ALA A 39 12.43 22.68 6.79
CA ALA A 39 12.80 24.08 6.99
C ALA A 39 11.58 24.96 7.32
N GLN A 40 10.44 24.74 6.66
CA GLN A 40 9.21 25.47 6.95
C GLN A 40 8.67 25.16 8.35
N ILE A 41 8.65 23.89 8.75
CA ILE A 41 8.27 23.46 10.12
C ILE A 41 9.11 24.17 11.18
N GLN A 42 10.43 24.23 10.95
CA GLN A 42 11.34 24.91 11.86
C GLN A 42 11.10 26.43 11.91
N LEU A 43 10.84 27.06 10.77
CA LEU A 43 10.54 28.50 10.69
C LEU A 43 9.21 28.85 11.36
N GLU A 44 8.22 27.97 11.30
CA GLU A 44 6.89 28.16 11.86
C GLU A 44 6.77 27.63 13.31
N GLU A 45 7.86 27.11 13.89
CA GLU A 45 7.92 26.52 15.24
C GLU A 45 6.82 25.46 15.47
N ILE A 46 6.47 24.69 14.43
CA ILE A 46 5.44 23.65 14.54
C ILE A 46 6.01 22.48 15.34
N GLU A 47 5.41 22.19 16.49
CA GLU A 47 5.77 21.03 17.29
C GLU A 47 5.54 19.73 16.49
N PRO A 48 6.55 18.85 16.40
CA PRO A 48 6.39 17.60 15.70
C PRO A 48 5.34 16.72 16.38
N ILE A 49 4.42 16.19 15.57
CA ILE A 49 3.47 15.17 16.04
C ILE A 49 4.24 13.86 16.17
N GLU A 50 4.55 13.47 17.40
CA GLU A 50 5.12 12.16 17.70
C GLU A 50 4.01 11.13 17.94
N VAL A 51 3.95 10.15 17.05
CA VAL A 51 2.98 9.05 17.15
C VAL A 51 3.77 7.77 17.30
N PRO A 52 3.76 7.11 18.47
CA PRO A 52 4.53 5.89 18.67
C PRO A 52 4.00 4.76 17.78
N ALA A 53 4.92 3.94 17.30
CA ALA A 53 4.62 2.70 16.60
C ALA A 53 3.79 1.76 17.49
N LYS A 54 2.60 1.38 17.00
CA LYS A 54 1.69 0.47 17.71
C LYS A 54 1.82 -0.97 17.22
N VAL A 55 1.55 -1.92 18.11
CA VAL A 55 1.16 -3.29 17.76
C VAL A 55 -0.20 -3.23 17.06
N LEU A 56 -0.35 -3.88 15.92
CA LEU A 56 -1.63 -3.93 15.21
C LEU A 56 -2.70 -4.65 16.06
N PRO A 57 -4.00 -4.36 15.87
CA PRO A 57 -5.06 -5.08 16.57
C PRO A 57 -5.07 -6.57 16.21
N GLU A 58 -5.72 -7.38 17.05
CA GLU A 58 -5.89 -8.82 16.81
C GLU A 58 -6.69 -9.06 15.53
N TYR A 59 -7.77 -8.31 15.36
CA TYR A 59 -8.57 -8.30 14.15
C TYR A 59 -8.93 -6.87 13.74
N GLU A 60 -8.90 -6.60 12.44
CA GLU A 60 -9.37 -5.35 11.86
C GLU A 60 -9.92 -5.65 10.48
N LYS A 61 -11.02 -5.00 10.12
CA LYS A 61 -11.58 -5.03 8.77
C LYS A 61 -11.95 -3.62 8.36
N LEU A 62 -11.28 -3.15 7.32
CA LEU A 62 -11.44 -1.83 6.73
C LEU A 62 -12.09 -2.00 5.35
N THR A 63 -13.32 -1.52 5.21
CA THR A 63 -14.07 -1.58 3.95
C THR A 63 -14.03 -0.23 3.25
N TYR A 64 -13.63 -0.24 1.98
CA TYR A 64 -13.43 0.93 1.14
C TYR A 64 -14.35 0.93 -0.07
N LYS A 65 -14.76 2.12 -0.50
CA LYS A 65 -15.38 2.30 -1.83
C LYS A 65 -14.33 2.71 -2.84
N ALA A 66 -14.17 1.90 -3.88
CA ALA A 66 -13.35 2.22 -5.04
C ALA A 66 -14.14 3.09 -6.01
N LYS A 67 -13.57 4.21 -6.41
CA LYS A 67 -14.16 5.19 -7.32
C LYS A 67 -13.28 5.43 -8.53
N TYR A 68 -13.92 5.59 -9.67
CA TYR A 68 -13.29 6.02 -10.91
C TYR A 68 -14.04 7.23 -11.45
N LEU A 69 -13.33 8.32 -11.71
CA LEU A 69 -13.92 9.60 -12.12
C LEU A 69 -15.10 10.03 -11.21
N GLY A 70 -14.97 9.78 -9.91
CA GLY A 70 -15.98 10.08 -8.89
C GLY A 70 -17.11 9.04 -8.74
N ILE A 71 -17.24 8.09 -9.66
CA ILE A 71 -18.28 7.06 -9.66
C ILE A 71 -17.80 5.82 -8.92
N THR A 72 -18.59 5.28 -7.99
CA THR A 72 -18.25 4.03 -7.30
C THR A 72 -18.29 2.85 -8.26
N VAL A 73 -17.14 2.21 -8.47
CA VAL A 73 -16.95 1.08 -9.39
C VAL A 73 -16.73 -0.25 -8.68
N GLY A 74 -16.37 -0.21 -7.39
CA GLY A 74 -16.11 -1.43 -6.63
C GLY A 74 -15.97 -1.20 -5.13
N THR A 75 -15.62 -2.28 -4.44
CA THR A 75 -15.30 -2.32 -3.02
C THR A 75 -13.92 -2.94 -2.85
N MET A 76 -13.15 -2.44 -1.90
CA MET A 76 -11.90 -3.06 -1.44
C MET A 76 -12.03 -3.33 0.05
N VAL A 77 -11.59 -4.48 0.53
CA VAL A 77 -11.63 -4.84 1.96
C VAL A 77 -10.23 -5.25 2.38
N ALA A 78 -9.66 -4.53 3.34
CA ALA A 78 -8.37 -4.84 3.95
C ALA A 78 -8.61 -5.40 5.35
N GLU A 79 -7.99 -6.55 5.65
CA GLU A 79 -8.21 -7.28 6.89
C GLU A 79 -6.91 -7.68 7.56
N ILE A 80 -6.92 -7.63 8.89
CA ILE A 80 -6.00 -8.34 9.78
C ILE A 80 -6.79 -9.53 10.31
N LYS A 81 -6.36 -10.74 9.96
CA LYS A 81 -7.03 -12.00 10.31
C LYS A 81 -6.51 -12.63 11.60
N GLY A 82 -5.59 -11.95 12.29
CA GLY A 82 -4.90 -12.44 13.49
C GLY A 82 -3.43 -12.77 13.25
N ILE A 83 -2.88 -13.51 14.21
CA ILE A 83 -1.51 -14.02 14.20
C ILE A 83 -1.55 -15.52 13.88
N THR A 84 -0.64 -15.96 13.01
CA THR A 84 -0.46 -17.37 12.66
C THR A 84 1.02 -17.75 12.66
N THR A 85 1.30 -19.05 12.50
CA THR A 85 2.67 -19.53 12.32
C THR A 85 2.91 -19.87 10.85
N ILE A 86 3.94 -19.28 10.26
CA ILE A 86 4.39 -19.60 8.89
C ILE A 86 5.91 -19.72 8.85
N GLN A 87 6.42 -20.72 8.14
CA GLN A 87 7.87 -21.00 8.06
C GLN A 87 8.55 -21.06 9.45
N GLY A 88 7.82 -21.55 10.48
CA GLY A 88 8.31 -21.63 11.86
C GLY A 88 8.32 -20.31 12.64
N ARG A 89 7.79 -19.21 12.09
CA ARG A 89 7.79 -17.87 12.67
C ARG A 89 6.37 -17.37 12.94
N GLN A 90 6.18 -16.58 14.00
CA GLN A 90 4.90 -15.90 14.24
C GLN A 90 4.74 -14.74 13.27
N ALA A 91 3.59 -14.67 12.61
CA ALA A 91 3.33 -13.69 11.57
C ALA A 91 1.91 -13.12 11.66
N TYR A 92 1.78 -11.82 11.41
CA TYR A 92 0.48 -11.24 11.10
C TYR A 92 -0.04 -11.83 9.78
N HIS A 93 -1.32 -12.19 9.77
CA HIS A 93 -2.03 -12.66 8.57
C HIS A 93 -2.92 -11.53 8.03
N PHE A 94 -2.56 -11.01 6.86
CA PHE A 94 -3.30 -9.96 6.19
C PHE A 94 -4.01 -10.48 4.95
N GLU A 95 -5.21 -9.96 4.70
CA GLU A 95 -5.93 -10.20 3.46
C GLU A 95 -6.41 -8.87 2.86
N LEU A 96 -6.23 -8.71 1.56
CA LEU A 96 -6.74 -7.57 0.80
C LEU A 96 -7.53 -8.10 -0.39
N SER A 97 -8.84 -7.83 -0.39
CA SER A 97 -9.72 -8.23 -1.48
C SER A 97 -10.29 -7.01 -2.21
N ALA A 98 -10.57 -7.17 -3.50
CA ALA A 98 -11.17 -6.12 -4.31
C ALA A 98 -12.13 -6.68 -5.34
N THR A 99 -13.33 -6.10 -5.39
CA THR A 99 -14.40 -6.57 -6.26
C THR A 99 -15.07 -5.41 -6.98
N THR A 100 -15.39 -5.58 -8.26
CA THR A 100 -16.25 -4.64 -8.99
C THR A 100 -17.70 -4.80 -8.60
N THR A 101 -18.48 -3.72 -8.61
CA THR A 101 -19.92 -3.83 -8.33
C THR A 101 -20.63 -4.62 -9.44
N PRO A 102 -21.79 -5.25 -9.16
CA PRO A 102 -22.51 -6.04 -10.17
C PRO A 102 -22.82 -5.30 -11.47
N PHE A 103 -23.05 -3.99 -11.39
CA PHE A 103 -23.28 -3.14 -12.56
C PHE A 103 -22.01 -3.03 -13.42
N PHE A 104 -20.85 -2.75 -12.81
CA PHE A 104 -19.58 -2.58 -13.52
C PHE A 104 -18.91 -3.91 -13.90
N SER A 105 -19.21 -5.02 -13.22
CA SER A 105 -18.71 -6.36 -13.55
C SER A 105 -19.06 -6.81 -14.98
N LYS A 106 -20.12 -6.26 -15.58
CA LYS A 106 -20.49 -6.53 -16.99
C LYS A 106 -19.57 -5.83 -17.99
N ILE A 107 -18.90 -4.76 -17.58
CA ILE A 107 -17.98 -3.98 -18.41
C ILE A 107 -16.56 -4.49 -18.20
N PHE A 108 -16.14 -4.57 -16.94
CA PHE A 108 -14.86 -5.13 -16.54
C PHE A 108 -15.00 -5.73 -15.14
N HIS A 109 -14.88 -7.05 -15.04
CA HIS A 109 -14.95 -7.77 -13.76
C HIS A 109 -13.59 -7.76 -13.07
N VAL A 110 -13.57 -7.37 -11.79
CA VAL A 110 -12.42 -7.60 -10.89
C VAL A 110 -12.92 -8.40 -9.70
N ASP A 111 -12.13 -9.41 -9.35
CA ASP A 111 -12.29 -10.27 -8.18
C ASP A 111 -10.88 -10.73 -7.77
N ASP A 112 -10.19 -9.83 -7.08
CA ASP A 112 -8.80 -10.02 -6.68
C ASP A 112 -8.72 -10.24 -5.17
N ARG A 113 -7.77 -11.09 -4.76
CA ARG A 113 -7.42 -11.38 -3.38
C ARG A 113 -5.92 -11.52 -3.24
N PHE A 114 -5.34 -10.74 -2.33
CA PHE A 114 -3.95 -10.78 -1.94
C PHE A 114 -3.87 -11.18 -0.48
N VAL A 115 -3.07 -12.19 -0.17
CA VAL A 115 -2.83 -12.66 1.20
C VAL A 115 -1.36 -12.48 1.49
N SER A 116 -1.04 -11.92 2.65
CA SER A 116 0.34 -11.66 3.03
C SER A 116 0.58 -12.02 4.47
N TYR A 117 1.76 -12.58 4.73
CA TYR A 117 2.20 -12.95 6.06
C TYR A 117 3.45 -12.14 6.41
N MET A 118 3.36 -11.32 7.45
CA MET A 118 4.47 -10.46 7.89
C MET A 118 4.99 -10.92 9.24
N ASP A 119 6.30 -11.14 9.33
CA ASP A 119 6.95 -11.51 10.60
C ASP A 119 6.67 -10.49 11.70
N ILE A 120 6.33 -10.92 12.92
CA ILE A 120 6.00 -9.99 14.01
C ILE A 120 7.23 -9.23 14.51
N GLU A 121 8.39 -9.90 14.57
CA GLU A 121 9.60 -9.35 15.17
C GLU A 121 10.39 -8.50 14.17
N LYS A 122 10.64 -9.08 12.99
CA LYS A 122 11.44 -8.49 11.91
C LYS A 122 10.61 -7.64 10.96
N ARG A 123 9.28 -7.82 10.95
CA ARG A 123 8.33 -7.01 10.18
C ARG A 123 8.56 -7.03 8.66
N HIS A 124 9.20 -8.05 8.12
CA HIS A 124 9.33 -8.29 6.69
C HIS A 124 8.34 -9.36 6.22
N VAL A 125 8.02 -9.37 4.92
CA VAL A 125 7.13 -10.40 4.37
C VAL A 125 7.81 -11.78 4.41
N LEU A 126 7.05 -12.80 4.76
CA LEU A 126 7.45 -14.22 4.78
C LEU A 126 6.80 -14.99 3.64
N ARG A 127 5.53 -14.71 3.35
CA ARG A 127 4.81 -15.27 2.21
C ARG A 127 3.80 -14.28 1.64
N GLN A 128 3.63 -14.34 0.33
CA GLN A 128 2.55 -13.70 -0.40
C GLN A 128 1.77 -14.74 -1.22
N GLU A 129 0.44 -14.62 -1.25
CA GLU A 129 -0.43 -15.38 -2.13
C GLU A 129 -1.30 -14.40 -2.93
N ILE A 130 -1.44 -14.63 -4.23
CA ILE A 130 -2.17 -13.75 -5.14
C ILE A 130 -3.17 -14.59 -5.92
N TYR A 131 -4.43 -14.15 -5.89
CA TYR A 131 -5.51 -14.66 -6.73
C TYR A 131 -6.12 -13.46 -7.44
N ARG A 132 -5.86 -13.31 -8.74
CA ARG A 132 -6.40 -12.21 -9.54
C ARG A 132 -7.31 -12.73 -10.63
N LYS A 133 -8.44 -12.05 -10.81
CA LYS A 133 -9.38 -12.30 -11.90
C LYS A 133 -9.90 -10.97 -12.43
N GLU A 134 -9.26 -10.53 -13.50
CA GLU A 134 -9.49 -9.21 -14.10
C GLU A 134 -9.95 -9.36 -15.56
N GLY A 135 -11.27 -9.37 -15.78
CA GLY A 135 -11.85 -9.68 -17.07
C GLY A 135 -11.44 -11.08 -17.54
N ASN A 136 -10.60 -11.14 -18.58
CA ASN A 136 -10.05 -12.40 -19.12
C ASN A 136 -8.70 -12.78 -18.51
N TYR A 137 -8.07 -11.88 -17.76
CA TYR A 137 -6.80 -12.16 -17.11
C TYR A 137 -7.03 -12.92 -15.80
N LYS A 138 -6.19 -13.93 -15.57
CA LYS A 138 -6.15 -14.69 -14.31
C LYS A 138 -4.70 -14.89 -13.89
N LYS A 139 -4.43 -14.77 -12.59
CA LYS A 139 -3.16 -15.15 -11.97
C LYS A 139 -3.45 -15.81 -10.64
N GLU A 140 -2.82 -16.94 -10.41
CA GLU A 140 -2.77 -17.56 -9.08
C GLU A 140 -1.31 -17.86 -8.80
N SER A 141 -0.77 -17.32 -7.72
CA SER A 141 0.65 -17.50 -7.38
C SER A 141 0.91 -17.47 -5.89
N ILE A 142 1.96 -18.16 -5.48
CA ILE A 142 2.51 -18.11 -4.12
C ILE A 142 3.98 -17.69 -4.23
N VAL A 143 4.44 -16.86 -3.31
CA VAL A 143 5.84 -16.48 -3.15
C VAL A 143 6.23 -16.72 -1.70
N ASP A 144 7.21 -17.59 -1.47
CA ASP A 144 7.88 -17.73 -0.18
C ASP A 144 9.16 -16.89 -0.16
N PHE A 145 9.32 -16.04 0.84
CA PHE A 145 10.45 -15.14 0.99
C PHE A 145 11.42 -15.69 2.04
N ASP A 146 12.54 -16.24 1.57
CA ASP A 146 13.68 -16.57 2.40
C ASP A 146 14.57 -15.33 2.56
N GLN A 147 14.28 -14.59 3.62
CA GLN A 147 14.94 -13.33 3.93
C GLN A 147 16.39 -13.54 4.40
N GLU A 148 16.71 -14.72 4.94
CA GLU A 148 18.05 -15.07 5.42
C GLU A 148 19.00 -15.38 4.24
N ASN A 149 18.50 -16.10 3.23
CA ASN A 149 19.27 -16.44 2.03
C ASN A 149 19.04 -15.47 0.85
N HIS A 150 18.26 -14.41 1.05
CA HIS A 150 17.97 -13.38 0.05
C HIS A 150 17.30 -13.93 -1.23
N LYS A 151 16.36 -14.87 -1.07
CA LYS A 151 15.63 -15.53 -2.17
C LYS A 151 14.12 -15.42 -2.02
N ALA A 152 13.42 -15.11 -3.12
CA ALA A 152 11.98 -15.31 -3.25
C ALA A 152 11.71 -16.52 -4.15
N TYR A 153 11.01 -17.51 -3.63
CA TYR A 153 10.59 -18.72 -4.34
C TYR A 153 9.19 -18.52 -4.88
N TYR A 154 9.11 -18.15 -6.16
CA TYR A 154 7.86 -17.88 -6.85
C TYR A 154 7.30 -19.16 -7.49
N GLN A 155 6.00 -19.38 -7.33
CA GLN A 155 5.24 -20.43 -8.00
C GLN A 155 3.98 -19.86 -8.63
N HIS A 156 3.80 -20.08 -9.93
CA HIS A 156 2.57 -19.76 -10.65
C HIS A 156 1.67 -21.02 -10.70
N LEU A 157 0.54 -20.98 -10.01
CA LEU A 157 -0.30 -22.16 -9.77
C LEU A 157 -1.07 -22.62 -11.02
N LEU A 158 -1.50 -21.69 -11.90
CA LEU A 158 -2.31 -22.06 -13.07
C LEU A 158 -1.52 -22.80 -14.17
N ASN A 159 -0.22 -22.55 -14.30
CA ASN A 159 0.63 -23.14 -15.34
C ASN A 159 1.78 -23.99 -14.78
N GLY A 160 1.93 -24.04 -13.45
CA GLY A 160 2.94 -24.83 -12.74
C GLY A 160 4.37 -24.30 -12.83
N THR A 161 4.62 -23.13 -13.41
CA THR A 161 5.99 -22.59 -13.52
C THR A 161 6.50 -22.10 -12.18
N SER A 162 7.81 -22.20 -11.95
CA SER A 162 8.46 -21.70 -10.74
C SER A 162 9.75 -20.97 -11.08
N GLU A 163 10.05 -19.94 -10.31
CA GLU A 163 11.24 -19.11 -10.48
C GLU A 163 11.83 -18.79 -9.11
N VAL A 164 13.14 -18.61 -9.05
CA VAL A 164 13.82 -18.11 -7.85
C VAL A 164 14.37 -16.73 -8.18
N ILE A 165 13.98 -15.75 -7.39
CA ILE A 165 14.30 -14.34 -7.62
C ILE A 165 15.20 -13.87 -6.48
N ASP A 166 16.28 -13.17 -6.83
CA ASP A 166 17.12 -12.48 -5.85
C ASP A 166 16.35 -11.31 -5.25
N ILE A 167 16.31 -11.23 -3.92
CA ILE A 167 15.65 -10.16 -3.18
C ILE A 167 16.64 -9.50 -2.22
N PRO A 168 16.52 -8.20 -1.95
CA PRO A 168 17.29 -7.55 -0.89
C PRO A 168 16.74 -7.93 0.49
N GLU A 169 17.51 -7.58 1.53
CA GLU A 169 17.07 -7.68 2.92
C GLU A 169 15.79 -6.87 3.19
N ASN A 170 14.95 -7.40 4.07
CA ASN A 170 13.74 -6.75 4.57
C ASN A 170 12.77 -6.31 3.47
N VAL A 171 12.72 -7.08 2.37
CA VAL A 171 11.74 -6.84 1.31
C VAL A 171 10.33 -6.94 1.89
N GLN A 172 9.46 -6.07 1.41
CA GLN A 172 8.03 -6.06 1.68
C GLN A 172 7.28 -6.47 0.41
N ASP A 173 6.02 -6.82 0.56
CA ASP A 173 5.07 -6.82 -0.54
C ASP A 173 4.11 -5.64 -0.44
N VAL A 174 3.12 -5.61 -1.34
CA VAL A 174 2.15 -4.52 -1.41
C VAL A 174 1.35 -4.32 -0.13
N VAL A 175 0.86 -5.41 0.44
CA VAL A 175 -0.05 -5.39 1.60
C VAL A 175 0.75 -5.07 2.86
N THR A 176 1.86 -5.77 3.06
CA THR A 176 2.76 -5.59 4.21
C THR A 176 3.37 -4.19 4.25
N THR A 177 3.70 -3.57 3.11
CA THR A 177 4.16 -2.16 3.07
C THR A 177 3.14 -1.20 3.69
N ASN A 178 1.84 -1.41 3.43
CA ASN A 178 0.78 -0.56 4.00
C ASN A 178 0.69 -0.70 5.52
N TYR A 179 0.78 -1.92 6.04
CA TYR A 179 0.74 -2.18 7.47
C TYR A 179 2.05 -1.78 8.17
N TYR A 180 3.20 -2.00 7.55
CA TYR A 180 4.49 -1.58 8.08
C TYR A 180 4.57 -0.06 8.26
N PHE A 181 3.98 0.71 7.34
CA PHE A 181 3.85 2.16 7.47
C PHE A 181 3.13 2.60 8.78
N ARG A 182 2.22 1.76 9.31
CA ARG A 182 1.52 2.02 10.58
C ARG A 182 2.40 1.75 11.81
N MET A 183 3.53 1.07 11.64
CA MET A 183 4.43 0.60 12.70
C MET A 183 5.77 1.34 12.77
N VAL A 184 6.00 2.39 11.99
CA VAL A 184 7.30 3.09 11.91
C VAL A 184 7.17 4.55 12.32
N ASN A 185 8.02 5.06 13.19
CA ASN A 185 7.92 6.48 13.58
C ASN A 185 8.31 7.40 12.42
N PHE A 186 7.51 8.43 12.17
CA PHE A 186 7.82 9.49 11.20
C PHE A 186 7.10 10.77 11.59
N GLN A 187 7.60 11.88 11.07
CA GLN A 187 7.05 13.22 11.22
C GLN A 187 6.81 13.83 9.85
N LEU A 188 6.13 14.99 9.83
CA LEU A 188 5.94 15.73 8.60
C LEU A 188 7.30 16.12 7.99
N GLY A 189 7.45 15.90 6.68
CA GLY A 189 8.70 16.15 5.95
C GLY A 189 9.69 14.98 6.00
N ASP A 190 9.42 13.90 6.72
CA ASP A 190 10.26 12.70 6.64
C ASP A 190 10.09 11.96 5.32
N THR A 191 11.11 11.17 5.01
CA THR A 191 11.11 10.22 3.90
C THR A 191 11.44 8.82 4.41
N LEU A 192 10.73 7.83 3.88
CA LEU A 192 10.92 6.42 4.24
C LEU A 192 11.24 5.62 2.97
N GLU A 193 12.22 4.73 3.04
CA GLU A 193 12.65 3.89 1.92
C GLU A 193 12.32 2.42 2.17
N TYR A 194 11.76 1.76 1.16
CA TYR A 194 11.38 0.36 1.21
C TYR A 194 11.81 -0.37 -0.06
N LYS A 195 12.12 -1.66 0.08
CA LYS A 195 12.22 -2.59 -1.05
C LYS A 195 10.89 -3.32 -1.16
N VAL A 196 10.21 -3.22 -2.30
CA VAL A 196 8.86 -3.78 -2.47
C VAL A 196 8.82 -4.75 -3.64
N TYR A 197 8.50 -6.01 -3.35
CA TYR A 197 8.29 -7.05 -4.35
C TYR A 197 6.89 -6.94 -4.96
N VAL A 198 6.82 -6.76 -6.28
CA VAL A 198 5.58 -6.68 -7.05
C VAL A 198 5.78 -7.31 -8.42
N ASP A 199 4.91 -8.26 -8.81
CA ASP A 199 4.94 -8.92 -10.13
C ASP A 199 6.37 -9.35 -10.53
N GLU A 200 6.99 -10.17 -9.68
CA GLU A 200 8.30 -10.79 -9.92
C GLU A 200 9.47 -9.80 -10.02
N LYS A 201 9.28 -8.57 -9.51
CA LYS A 201 10.28 -7.51 -9.52
C LYS A 201 10.37 -6.83 -8.17
N VAL A 202 11.56 -6.34 -7.84
CA VAL A 202 11.78 -5.52 -6.65
C VAL A 202 11.87 -4.05 -7.05
N TYR A 203 11.03 -3.24 -6.41
CA TYR A 203 10.98 -1.79 -6.59
C TYR A 203 11.63 -1.09 -5.39
N ASP A 204 12.29 0.02 -5.67
CA ASP A 204 12.75 0.95 -4.66
C ASP A 204 11.65 1.99 -4.43
N LEU A 205 11.01 1.93 -3.28
CA LEU A 205 9.91 2.82 -2.92
C LEU A 205 10.39 3.86 -1.91
N LEU A 206 10.38 5.12 -2.33
CA LEU A 206 10.55 6.28 -1.46
C LEU A 206 9.18 6.89 -1.16
N VAL A 207 8.85 7.04 0.12
CA VAL A 207 7.60 7.64 0.59
C VAL A 207 7.90 8.95 1.29
N LEU A 208 7.34 10.05 0.81
CA LEU A 208 7.42 11.35 1.45
C LEU A 208 6.16 11.63 2.28
N ILE A 209 6.34 12.02 3.54
CA ILE A 209 5.27 12.53 4.39
C ILE A 209 5.14 14.02 4.05
N SER A 210 4.23 14.32 3.12
CA SER A 210 4.28 15.53 2.30
C SER A 210 3.45 16.69 2.80
N ASP A 211 2.43 16.42 3.63
CA ASP A 211 1.46 17.42 4.08
C ASP A 211 0.65 16.91 5.29
N GLN A 212 -0.06 17.83 5.96
CA GLN A 212 -1.11 17.53 6.93
C GLN A 212 -2.44 18.16 6.46
N LYS A 213 -3.51 17.36 6.39
CA LYS A 213 -4.81 17.84 5.91
C LYS A 213 -5.96 17.31 6.74
N LYS A 214 -7.01 18.13 6.85
CA LYS A 214 -8.33 17.68 7.31
C LYS A 214 -9.08 16.99 6.18
N LEU A 215 -9.35 15.69 6.35
CA LEU A 215 -10.12 14.88 5.43
C LEU A 215 -11.50 14.58 6.02
N ARG A 216 -12.57 14.71 5.23
CA ARG A 216 -13.90 14.27 5.65
C ARG A 216 -14.06 12.77 5.33
N VAL A 217 -14.11 11.95 6.37
CA VAL A 217 -14.25 10.50 6.29
C VAL A 217 -15.71 10.09 6.58
N PRO A 218 -16.34 9.26 5.72
CA PRO A 218 -17.66 8.69 6.00
C PRO A 218 -17.71 8.03 7.38
N GLY A 219 -18.79 8.25 8.14
CA GLY A 219 -18.95 7.72 9.49
C GLY A 219 -18.08 8.38 10.57
N LEU A 220 -16.89 8.89 10.24
CA LEU A 220 -15.92 9.44 11.19
C LEU A 220 -15.83 10.97 11.21
N GLY A 221 -16.49 11.67 10.28
CA GLY A 221 -16.48 13.14 10.25
C GLY A 221 -15.17 13.72 9.73
N ARG A 222 -14.74 14.88 10.23
CA ARG A 222 -13.45 15.49 9.83
C ARG A 222 -12.33 14.90 10.68
N GLN A 223 -11.32 14.37 10.01
CA GLN A 223 -10.16 13.71 10.61
C GLN A 223 -8.88 14.43 10.17
N ASP A 224 -7.94 14.59 11.09
CA ASP A 224 -6.60 15.09 10.77
C ASP A 224 -5.76 13.95 10.19
N THR A 225 -5.03 14.24 9.10
CA THR A 225 -4.34 13.21 8.32
C THR A 225 -2.96 13.64 7.89
N PHE A 226 -2.01 12.70 7.88
CA PHE A 226 -0.80 12.81 7.08
C PHE A 226 -1.12 12.47 5.62
N VAL A 227 -0.59 13.29 4.69
CA VAL A 227 -0.62 13.00 3.26
C VAL A 227 0.72 12.45 2.84
N ILE A 228 0.73 11.22 2.33
CA ILE A 228 1.93 10.55 1.88
C ILE A 228 1.97 10.47 0.36
N GLN A 229 3.17 10.59 -0.19
CA GLN A 229 3.39 10.55 -1.63
C GLN A 229 4.44 9.48 -1.93
N PRO A 230 4.05 8.37 -2.58
CA PRO A 230 5.00 7.36 -3.03
C PRO A 230 5.75 7.85 -4.28
N PHE A 231 6.97 7.36 -4.41
CA PHE A 231 7.83 7.48 -5.57
C PHE A 231 8.57 6.15 -5.74
N ALA A 232 8.41 5.50 -6.90
CA ALA A 232 8.95 4.17 -7.13
C ALA A 232 9.96 4.19 -8.28
N GLU A 233 11.07 3.48 -8.09
CA GLU A 233 12.07 3.18 -9.12
C GLU A 233 12.15 1.66 -9.35
N LEU A 234 12.54 1.29 -10.57
CA LEU A 234 12.86 -0.09 -10.92
C LEU A 234 14.20 -0.10 -11.63
N GLY A 235 15.21 -0.74 -11.03
CA GLY A 235 16.56 -0.78 -11.60
C GLY A 235 17.19 0.60 -11.77
N GLY A 236 16.86 1.56 -10.88
CA GLY A 236 17.32 2.94 -10.95
C GLY A 236 16.56 3.84 -11.94
N GLU A 237 15.48 3.34 -12.57
CA GLU A 237 14.63 4.12 -13.45
C GLU A 237 13.27 4.43 -12.81
N ASP A 238 12.87 5.71 -12.84
CA ASP A 238 11.60 6.17 -12.30
C ASP A 238 10.38 5.54 -12.98
N ILE A 239 9.41 5.11 -12.18
CA ILE A 239 8.11 4.65 -12.67
C ILE A 239 7.16 5.84 -12.88
N LYS A 240 6.95 6.22 -14.15
CA LYS A 240 6.12 7.37 -14.56
C LYS A 240 4.69 6.98 -14.90
N LYS A 241 3.96 6.36 -13.96
CA LYS A 241 2.58 5.85 -14.21
C LYS A 241 1.43 6.72 -13.70
N GLY A 242 1.72 7.83 -13.02
CA GLY A 242 0.69 8.74 -12.51
C GLY A 242 0.89 9.06 -11.03
N ARG A 243 0.21 10.12 -10.58
CA ARG A 243 0.43 10.80 -9.30
C ARG A 243 -0.35 10.13 -8.17
N GLY A 244 0.35 9.57 -7.20
CA GLY A 244 -0.25 8.86 -6.07
C GLY A 244 -0.28 9.73 -4.82
N SER A 245 -1.32 9.59 -4.02
CA SER A 245 -1.35 10.11 -2.65
C SER A 245 -2.20 9.20 -1.76
N ALA A 246 -1.78 9.03 -0.51
CA ALA A 246 -2.58 8.36 0.49
C ALA A 246 -2.67 9.19 1.77
N TYR A 247 -3.77 9.02 2.50
CA TYR A 247 -4.14 9.82 3.65
C TYR A 247 -4.29 8.90 4.84
N PHE A 248 -3.39 9.04 5.81
CA PHE A 248 -3.35 8.25 7.03
C PHE A 248 -3.73 9.12 8.21
N SER A 249 -4.51 8.58 9.15
CA SER A 249 -4.79 9.28 10.42
C SER A 249 -3.49 9.71 11.10
N ILE A 250 -3.49 10.89 11.73
CA ILE A 250 -2.40 11.30 12.63
C ILE A 250 -2.48 10.61 14.00
N GLU A 251 -3.59 9.94 14.30
CA GLU A 251 -3.76 9.19 15.54
C GLU A 251 -2.86 7.95 15.58
N GLU A 252 -2.66 7.38 16.77
CA GLU A 252 -1.82 6.19 17.00
C GLU A 252 -2.14 5.00 16.08
N SER A 253 -3.41 4.80 15.74
CA SER A 253 -3.85 3.72 14.84
C SER A 253 -3.37 3.88 13.39
N ARG A 254 -3.06 5.11 12.97
CA ARG A 254 -2.66 5.52 11.63
C ARG A 254 -3.50 4.87 10.54
N LEU A 255 -4.82 4.91 10.72
CA LEU A 255 -5.74 4.28 9.77
C LEU A 255 -5.57 4.86 8.36
N PRO A 256 -5.40 4.02 7.32
CA PRO A 256 -5.42 4.47 5.94
C PRO A 256 -6.86 4.84 5.56
N PHE A 257 -7.17 6.13 5.51
CA PHE A 257 -8.52 6.61 5.18
C PHE A 257 -8.79 6.71 3.70
N LYS A 258 -7.79 7.11 2.91
CA LYS A 258 -7.97 7.33 1.47
C LYS A 258 -6.68 7.05 0.73
N ALA A 259 -6.84 6.58 -0.48
CA ALA A 259 -5.79 6.58 -1.48
C ALA A 259 -6.33 7.06 -2.81
N GLU A 260 -5.51 7.75 -3.58
CA GLU A 260 -5.87 8.20 -4.92
C GLU A 260 -4.68 8.19 -5.86
N VAL A 261 -4.99 7.95 -7.13
CA VAL A 261 -4.07 8.08 -8.25
C VAL A 261 -4.70 8.98 -9.29
N ASP A 262 -3.91 9.92 -9.80
CA ASP A 262 -4.22 10.70 -10.99
C ASP A 262 -3.28 10.30 -12.13
N THR A 263 -3.84 9.71 -13.19
CA THR A 263 -3.07 9.36 -14.38
C THR A 263 -3.45 10.27 -15.55
N PRO A 264 -2.48 10.78 -16.33
CA PRO A 264 -2.81 11.58 -17.53
C PRO A 264 -3.66 10.83 -18.56
N LEU A 265 -3.56 9.51 -18.59
CA LEU A 265 -4.20 8.64 -19.59
C LEU A 265 -5.60 8.18 -19.19
N PHE A 266 -5.85 7.95 -17.89
CA PHE A 266 -7.08 7.34 -17.40
C PHE A 266 -7.80 8.20 -16.35
N GLY A 267 -7.28 9.39 -16.03
CA GLY A 267 -7.87 10.27 -15.02
C GLY A 267 -7.69 9.75 -13.60
N ASN A 268 -8.62 10.15 -12.72
CA ASN A 268 -8.55 9.88 -11.29
C ASN A 268 -9.25 8.57 -10.90
N ALA A 269 -8.56 7.80 -10.07
CA ALA A 269 -9.10 6.65 -9.38
C ALA A 269 -8.77 6.76 -7.88
N SER A 270 -9.69 6.34 -7.00
CA SER A 270 -9.48 6.44 -5.55
C SER A 270 -10.18 5.34 -4.77
N VAL A 271 -9.71 5.09 -3.56
CA VAL A 271 -10.43 4.34 -2.53
C VAL A 271 -10.60 5.23 -1.31
N MET A 272 -11.78 5.15 -0.69
CA MET A 272 -12.12 5.89 0.52
C MET A 272 -12.70 4.94 1.54
N LEU A 273 -12.18 4.98 2.77
CA LEU A 273 -12.70 4.21 3.89
C LEU A 273 -14.17 4.56 4.07
N TYR A 274 -14.98 3.52 4.22
CA TYR A 274 -16.41 3.61 4.35
C TYR A 274 -16.89 3.03 5.68
N GLU A 275 -16.27 1.94 6.12
CA GLU A 275 -16.66 1.20 7.32
C GLU A 275 -15.42 0.55 7.95
N LYS A 276 -15.42 0.47 9.28
CA LYS A 276 -14.35 -0.14 10.09
C LYS A 276 -14.99 -1.05 11.14
N GLU A 277 -14.43 -2.24 11.27
CA GLU A 277 -14.68 -3.19 12.35
C GLU A 277 -13.31 -3.56 12.97
N GLU A 278 -13.20 -3.65 14.30
CA GLU A 278 -11.95 -4.03 14.96
C GLU A 278 -12.19 -4.79 16.28
N GLU A 279 -11.27 -5.69 16.62
CA GLU A 279 -11.19 -6.32 17.94
C GLU A 279 -9.77 -6.13 18.50
N LEU A 280 -9.70 -5.68 19.75
CA LEU A 280 -8.44 -5.45 20.46
C LEU A 280 -8.10 -6.67 21.31
N TYR A 281 -6.80 -6.89 21.53
CA TYR A 281 -6.33 -7.91 22.47
C TYR A 281 -6.93 -7.69 23.85
N ASN A 282 -7.51 -8.74 24.42
CA ASN A 282 -7.93 -8.77 25.82
C ASN A 282 -6.69 -9.01 26.69
N TYR A 283 -6.25 -7.99 27.42
CA TYR A 283 -5.17 -8.09 28.41
C TYR A 283 -5.73 -8.25 29.83
#